data_AF-A0A853F3Z4-F1
#
_entry.id   AF-A0A853F3Z4-F1
#
_cell.length_a   1.000
_cell.length_b   1.000
_cell.length_c   1.000
_cell.angle_alpha   90.00
_cell.angle_beta   90.00
_cell.angle_gamma   90.00
#
_symmetry.space_group_name_H-M   'P 1'
#
loop_
_entity.id
_entity.type
_entity.pdbx_description
1 polymer ?
#
loop_
_entity_poly.entity_id
_entity_poly.type
_entity_poly.pdbx_seq_one_letter_code
_entity_poly.pdbx_strand_id
1 'polypeptide(L)'
;MNTINDIVYENAKASGQQMEEKENMKTNELKLQIGDYVYLQCQPTGAGRKFKPIFEGPFAVNNIISAHLIKLRDPTGKKKLKDPVHINRLKIAHIRAPDPAHCLAPSHTESNDTEETQSDNSSANNQDIHVPKKSTNIEQPIWRSNRNIIKPVRFRDENFITNEKEIEDSLSTDSRSEKVKRILAKKKHGNSFLYLVQLVGEPSQNAQWRSISQLSRKAQDLLISRPPPLVK
;
A
#
# COMPACT_ATOMS: atom_id res chain seq x y z
N MET A 1 20.94 45.71 -27.52
CA MET A 1 19.76 44.85 -27.76
C MET A 1 20.25 43.41 -27.75
N ASN A 2 19.62 42.54 -26.96
CA ASN A 2 19.97 41.13 -26.97
C ASN A 2 19.52 40.53 -28.29
N THR A 3 20.36 39.69 -28.90
CA THR A 3 19.95 38.98 -30.10
C THR A 3 18.92 37.91 -29.72
N ILE A 4 18.12 37.47 -30.70
CA ILE A 4 17.14 36.41 -30.48
C ILE A 4 17.82 35.13 -29.95
N ASN A 5 19.05 34.87 -30.39
CA ASN A 5 19.83 33.71 -29.95
C ASN A 5 20.20 33.79 -28.46
N ASP A 6 20.53 34.98 -27.96
CA ASP A 6 20.84 35.19 -26.54
C ASP A 6 19.60 34.91 -25.67
N ILE A 7 18.42 35.33 -26.12
CA ILE A 7 17.15 35.10 -25.41
C ILE A 7 16.81 33.61 -25.38
N VAL A 8 16.98 32.91 -26.52
CA VAL A 8 16.73 31.46 -26.60
C VAL A 8 17.69 30.70 -25.67
N TYR A 9 18.97 31.09 -25.63
CA TYR A 9 19.97 30.48 -24.76
C TYR A 9 19.64 30.67 -23.28
N GLU A 10 19.32 31.89 -22.84
CA GLU A 10 18.96 32.17 -21.45
C GLU A 10 17.67 31.45 -21.03
N ASN A 11 16.67 31.37 -21.92
CA ASN A 11 15.45 30.61 -21.66
C ASN A 11 15.71 29.10 -21.52
N ALA A 12 16.56 28.53 -22.37
CA ALA A 12 16.95 27.12 -22.29
C ALA A 12 17.69 26.82 -20.99
N LYS A 13 18.62 27.71 -20.59
CA LYS A 13 19.37 27.61 -19.34
C LYS A 13 18.46 27.71 -18.12
N ALA A 14 17.57 28.71 -18.09
CA ALA A 14 16.59 28.88 -17.01
C ALA A 14 15.63 27.68 -16.91
N SER A 15 15.17 27.15 -18.05
CA SER A 15 14.34 25.95 -18.09
C SER A 15 15.08 24.71 -17.56
N GLY A 16 16.37 24.56 -17.88
CA GLY A 16 17.22 23.49 -17.34
C GLY A 16 17.36 23.58 -15.82
N GLN A 17 17.68 24.78 -15.31
CA GLN A 17 17.78 25.03 -13.87
C GLN A 17 16.47 24.73 -13.13
N GLN A 18 15.33 25.18 -13.67
CA GLN A 18 14.02 24.89 -13.08
C GLN A 18 13.70 23.38 -13.04
N MET A 19 14.17 22.61 -14.03
CA MET A 19 14.01 21.16 -14.04
C MET A 19 14.85 20.51 -12.94
N GLU A 20 16.11 20.92 -12.78
CA GLU A 20 17.00 20.44 -11.73
C GLU A 20 16.47 20.79 -10.34
N GLU A 21 16.02 22.02 -10.12
CA GLU A 21 15.41 22.46 -8.87
C GLU A 21 14.16 21.64 -8.52
N LYS A 22 13.29 21.37 -9.51
CA LYS A 22 12.09 20.53 -9.32
C LYS A 22 12.44 19.10 -8.95
N GLU A 23 13.50 18.52 -9.51
CA GLU A 23 13.96 17.18 -9.13
C GLU A 23 14.58 17.17 -7.73
N ASN A 24 15.43 18.14 -7.40
CA ASN A 24 16.03 18.28 -6.07
C ASN A 24 14.99 18.54 -4.97
N MET A 25 13.89 19.23 -5.29
CA MET A 25 12.77 19.40 -4.36
C MET A 25 12.00 18.09 -4.08
N LYS A 26 12.06 17.10 -4.99
CA LYS A 26 11.44 15.78 -4.76
C LYS A 26 12.27 14.90 -3.84
N THR A 27 13.58 15.13 -3.75
CA THR A 27 14.45 14.40 -2.82
C THR A 27 14.28 14.95 -1.40
N ASN A 28 13.31 14.41 -0.65
CA ASN A 28 13.18 14.67 0.78
C ASN A 28 14.20 13.82 1.55
N GLU A 29 15.47 14.24 1.50
CA GLU A 29 16.55 13.57 2.20
C GLU A 29 16.42 13.77 3.72
N LEU A 30 16.43 12.66 4.45
CA LEU A 30 16.40 12.70 5.91
C LEU A 30 17.74 13.24 6.43
N LYS A 31 17.74 14.46 6.97
CA LYS A 31 18.93 15.04 7.60
C LYS A 31 18.95 14.64 9.07
N LEU A 32 19.96 13.87 9.47
CA LEU A 32 20.13 13.40 10.85
C LEU A 32 21.43 13.95 11.43
N GLN A 33 21.38 14.35 12.69
CA GLN A 33 22.53 14.78 13.48
C GLN A 33 22.80 13.77 14.60
N ILE A 34 24.03 13.77 15.10
CA ILE A 34 24.41 12.96 16.27
C ILE A 34 23.61 13.46 17.48
N GLY A 35 22.96 12.54 18.20
CA GLY A 35 22.08 12.84 19.32
C GLY A 35 20.58 12.89 18.97
N ASP A 36 20.22 12.94 17.68
CA ASP A 36 18.81 12.86 17.28
C ASP A 36 18.19 11.51 17.66
N TYR A 37 16.90 11.53 17.97
CA TYR A 37 16.13 10.31 18.21
C TYR A 37 15.44 9.84 16.94
N VAL A 38 15.53 8.54 16.68
CA VAL A 38 14.95 7.89 15.50
C VAL A 38 14.27 6.58 15.86
N TYR A 39 13.22 6.24 15.11
CA TYR A 39 12.64 4.91 15.08
C TYR A 39 13.29 4.08 13.98
N LEU A 40 13.59 2.82 14.29
CA LEU A 40 14.15 1.84 13.38
C LEU A 40 13.04 0.97 12.79
N GLN A 41 13.00 0.84 11.47
CA GLN A 41 12.11 -0.08 10.79
C GLN A 41 12.63 -1.53 10.93
N CYS A 42 11.86 -2.36 11.61
CA CYS A 42 12.12 -3.77 11.82
C CYS A 42 11.19 -4.60 10.92
N GLN A 43 11.72 -5.67 10.33
CA GLN A 43 10.87 -6.62 9.59
C GLN A 43 10.16 -7.53 10.61
N PRO A 44 8.82 -7.48 10.71
CA PRO A 44 8.12 -8.30 11.68
C PRO A 44 8.30 -9.78 11.28
N THR A 45 8.74 -10.59 12.24
CA THR A 45 9.06 -12.01 12.04
C THR A 45 8.31 -12.87 13.06
N GLY A 46 7.95 -14.11 12.70
CA GLY A 46 7.27 -15.09 13.57
C GLY A 46 5.74 -15.02 13.57
N ALA A 47 5.12 -15.73 14.52
CA ALA A 47 3.67 -15.73 14.72
C ALA A 47 3.13 -14.32 15.03
N GLY A 48 1.92 -14.01 14.56
CA GLY A 48 1.31 -12.69 14.75
C GLY A 48 1.96 -11.55 13.96
N ARG A 49 2.76 -11.86 12.92
CA ARG A 49 3.51 -10.89 12.09
C ARG A 49 2.72 -9.63 11.71
N LYS A 50 1.43 -9.79 11.36
CA LYS A 50 0.56 -8.69 10.92
C LYS A 50 0.28 -7.66 12.01
N PHE A 51 0.34 -8.07 13.28
CA PHE A 51 0.04 -7.22 14.43
C PHE A 51 1.28 -6.71 15.14
N LYS A 52 2.48 -7.13 14.71
CA LYS A 52 3.74 -6.64 15.29
C LYS A 52 4.03 -5.22 14.78
N PRO A 53 4.56 -4.33 15.63
CA PRO A 53 4.94 -3.00 15.21
C PRO A 53 6.04 -3.06 14.15
N ILE A 54 5.92 -2.21 13.14
CA ILE A 54 6.90 -2.08 12.04
C ILE A 54 8.12 -1.27 12.48
N PHE A 55 7.93 -0.39 13.47
CA PHE A 55 8.96 0.49 13.98
C PHE A 55 9.28 0.19 15.44
N GLU A 56 10.56 0.22 15.77
CA GLU A 56 11.10 0.02 17.11
C GLU A 56 11.88 1.27 17.53
N GLY A 57 11.94 1.56 18.83
CA GLY A 57 12.68 2.70 19.37
C GLY A 57 11.82 3.54 20.32
N PRO A 58 12.26 4.74 20.71
CA PRO A 58 13.29 5.56 20.03
C PRO A 58 14.74 5.17 20.36
N PHE A 59 15.59 5.20 19.33
CA PHE A 59 17.05 5.04 19.43
C PHE A 59 17.74 6.38 19.21
N ALA A 60 18.87 6.61 19.88
CA ALA A 60 19.68 7.80 19.67
C ALA A 60 20.71 7.55 18.55
N VAL A 61 20.92 8.54 17.69
CA VAL A 61 21.99 8.52 16.69
C VAL A 61 23.34 8.68 17.41
N ASN A 62 24.18 7.65 17.37
CA ASN A 62 25.48 7.65 18.05
C ASN A 62 26.61 8.12 17.14
N ASN A 63 26.66 7.60 15.90
CA ASN A 63 27.68 7.98 14.93
C ASN A 63 27.15 7.81 13.50
N ILE A 64 27.54 8.73 12.61
CA ILE A 64 27.22 8.69 11.18
C ILE A 64 28.48 8.21 10.46
N ILE A 65 28.43 7.00 9.89
CA ILE A 65 29.58 6.41 9.19
C ILE A 65 29.66 6.98 7.76
N SER A 66 28.51 7.08 7.09
CA SER A 66 28.39 7.65 5.75
C SER A 66 27.06 8.38 5.63
N ALA A 67 26.85 9.11 4.54
CA ALA A 67 25.58 9.78 4.22
C ALA A 67 24.35 8.85 4.32
N HIS A 68 24.54 7.53 4.19
CA HIS A 68 23.45 6.56 4.24
C HIS A 68 23.55 5.56 5.40
N LEU A 69 24.67 5.45 6.12
CA LEU A 69 24.89 4.42 7.14
C LEU A 69 25.12 5.04 8.52
N ILE A 70 24.30 4.62 9.49
CA ILE A 70 24.23 5.24 10.81
C ILE A 70 24.29 4.17 11.90
N LYS A 71 25.14 4.38 12.91
CA LYS A 71 25.17 3.58 14.13
C LYS A 71 24.20 4.17 15.14
N LEU A 72 23.27 3.34 15.58
CA LEU A 72 22.29 3.67 16.60
C LEU A 72 22.73 3.16 17.96
N ARG A 73 22.29 3.84 19.01
CA ARG A 73 22.47 3.44 20.39
C ARG A 73 21.12 3.47 21.12
N ASP A 74 20.87 2.44 21.90
CA ASP A 74 19.76 2.42 22.83
C ASP A 74 20.02 3.41 23.97
N PRO A 75 19.11 4.37 24.22
CA PRO A 75 19.24 5.28 25.36
C PRO A 75 19.19 4.52 26.69
N THR A 76 18.40 3.45 26.77
CA THR A 76 18.24 2.62 27.98
C THR A 76 19.33 1.53 28.12
N GLY A 77 20.18 1.33 27.10
CA GLY A 77 21.25 0.33 27.13
C GLY A 77 20.83 -1.15 27.14
N LYS A 78 19.53 -1.45 27.03
CA LYS A 78 19.00 -2.82 27.09
C LYS A 78 19.31 -3.65 25.83
N LYS A 79 19.35 -3.03 24.65
CA LYS A 79 19.75 -3.71 23.40
C LYS A 79 21.03 -3.07 22.86
N LYS A 80 21.91 -3.92 22.33
CA LYS A 80 23.10 -3.50 21.59
C LYS A 80 22.83 -3.75 20.11
N LEU A 81 22.57 -2.67 19.37
CA LEU A 81 22.49 -2.73 17.91
C LEU A 81 23.92 -2.92 17.37
N LYS A 82 24.19 -4.08 16.77
CA LYS A 82 25.53 -4.45 16.30
C LYS A 82 25.85 -3.84 14.92
N ASP A 83 24.85 -3.71 14.06
CA ASP A 83 25.06 -3.34 12.66
C ASP A 83 24.73 -1.88 12.39
N PRO A 84 25.52 -1.19 11.54
CA PRO A 84 25.13 0.09 10.97
C PRO A 84 23.84 -0.06 10.17
N VAL A 85 22.91 0.87 10.37
CA VAL A 85 21.60 0.86 9.72
C VAL A 85 21.57 1.88 8.58
N HIS A 86 20.95 1.49 7.47
CA HIS A 86 20.69 2.39 6.36
C HIS A 86 19.64 3.46 6.69
N ILE A 87 19.88 4.71 6.29
CA ILE A 87 19.02 5.87 6.61
C ILE A 87 17.55 5.69 6.20
N ASN A 88 17.29 5.04 5.07
CA ASN A 88 15.94 4.69 4.59
C ASN A 88 15.13 3.80 5.56
N ARG A 89 15.78 3.12 6.51
CA ARG A 89 15.10 2.33 7.55
C ARG A 89 14.81 3.15 8.80
N LEU A 90 15.15 4.43 8.80
CA LEU A 90 15.01 5.31 9.95
C LEU A 90 13.87 6.30 9.72
N LYS A 91 13.22 6.67 10.82
CA LYS A 91 12.22 7.73 10.86
C LYS A 91 12.50 8.62 12.06
N ILE A 92 12.52 9.95 11.87
CA ILE A 92 12.74 10.89 12.98
C ILE A 92 11.67 10.69 14.06
N ALA A 93 12.13 10.61 15.32
CA ALA A 93 11.29 10.56 16.50
C ALA A 93 11.27 11.95 17.16
N HIS A 94 10.10 12.58 17.17
CA HIS A 94 9.92 13.87 17.82
C HIS A 94 9.59 13.64 19.30
N ILE A 95 10.61 13.58 20.14
CA ILE A 95 10.45 13.47 21.59
C ILE A 95 10.29 14.89 22.16
N ARG A 96 9.20 15.16 22.87
CA ARG A 96 8.98 16.44 23.55
C ARG A 96 9.81 16.45 24.84
N ALA A 97 10.64 17.48 25.01
CA ALA A 97 11.39 17.71 26.24
C ALA A 97 10.45 18.16 27.39
N PRO A 98 10.79 17.89 28.67
CA PRO A 98 12.11 17.49 29.13
C PRO A 98 12.10 16.23 30.03
N ASP A 99 11.93 15.03 29.47
CA ASP A 99 12.63 13.81 29.92
C ASP A 99 12.30 12.62 28.97
N PRO A 100 13.26 12.00 28.26
CA PRO A 100 12.99 10.85 27.39
C PRO A 100 12.54 9.58 28.15
N ALA A 101 12.71 9.52 29.47
CA ALA A 101 12.41 8.32 30.26
C ALA A 101 10.91 7.92 30.23
N HIS A 102 10.00 8.89 30.20
CA HIS A 102 8.55 8.61 30.31
C HIS A 102 7.95 7.96 29.06
N CYS A 103 8.53 8.17 27.88
CA CYS A 103 8.04 7.58 26.62
C CYS A 103 8.69 6.22 26.30
N LEU A 104 9.72 5.83 27.05
CA LEU A 104 10.52 4.61 26.84
C LEU A 104 10.02 3.41 27.65
N ALA A 105 8.99 3.59 28.48
CA ALA A 105 8.35 2.48 29.16
C ALA A 105 7.66 1.59 28.11
N PRO A 106 7.95 0.28 28.06
CA PRO A 106 7.11 -0.64 27.31
C PRO A 106 5.69 -0.47 27.85
N SER A 107 4.73 -0.14 26.98
CA SER A 107 3.32 -0.33 27.29
C SER A 107 3.10 -1.83 27.40
N HIS A 108 3.41 -2.40 28.57
CA HIS A 108 2.86 -3.67 28.97
C HIS A 108 1.36 -3.45 29.04
N THR A 109 0.64 -3.82 27.99
CA THR A 109 -0.74 -4.25 28.17
C THR A 109 -0.65 -5.54 28.96
N GLU A 110 -0.56 -5.40 30.28
CA GLU A 110 -0.88 -6.46 31.22
C GLU A 110 -2.36 -6.76 30.99
N SER A 111 -2.64 -7.83 30.24
CA SER A 111 -3.91 -8.52 30.35
C SER A 111 -3.96 -9.07 31.77
N ASN A 112 -4.60 -8.31 32.66
CA ASN A 112 -5.03 -8.80 33.96
C ASN A 112 -6.15 -9.81 33.73
N ASP A 113 -5.78 -11.03 33.36
CA ASP A 113 -6.63 -12.19 33.56
C ASP A 113 -6.40 -12.64 35.00
N THR A 114 -7.16 -12.02 35.90
CA THR A 114 -7.39 -12.53 37.25
C THR A 114 -8.17 -13.83 37.10
N GLU A 115 -7.49 -14.97 37.15
CA GLU A 115 -8.15 -16.23 37.53
C GLU A 115 -7.29 -16.98 38.54
N GLU A 116 -8.02 -17.54 39.49
CA GLU A 116 -7.61 -17.86 40.84
C GLU A 116 -6.76 -19.14 40.92
N THR A 117 -5.88 -19.13 41.91
CA THR A 117 -5.16 -20.27 42.45
C THR A 117 -6.08 -21.45 42.76
N GLN A 118 -5.88 -22.59 42.10
CA GLN A 118 -6.08 -23.90 42.73
C GLN A 118 -4.96 -24.87 42.30
N SER A 119 -4.41 -25.52 43.31
CA SER A 119 -3.35 -26.53 43.29
C SER A 119 -3.79 -27.80 42.57
N ASP A 120 -2.83 -28.54 41.99
CA ASP A 120 -2.50 -29.91 42.40
C ASP A 120 -1.39 -30.55 41.55
N ASN A 121 -0.70 -31.50 42.19
CA ASN A 121 0.61 -32.08 41.88
C ASN A 121 0.68 -32.93 40.58
N SER A 122 1.86 -33.01 39.95
CA SER A 122 2.65 -34.27 39.84
C SER A 122 3.89 -34.17 38.93
N SER A 123 4.96 -34.83 39.38
CA SER A 123 6.25 -35.08 38.74
C SER A 123 6.19 -35.73 37.36
N ALA A 124 7.14 -35.41 36.47
CA ALA A 124 8.02 -36.40 35.80
C ALA A 124 9.04 -35.75 34.85
N ASN A 125 10.29 -36.20 34.99
CA ASN A 125 11.40 -36.21 34.04
C ASN A 125 11.00 -36.30 32.55
N ASN A 126 11.75 -35.64 31.65
CA ASN A 126 12.60 -36.33 30.66
C ASN A 126 13.40 -35.38 29.75
N GLN A 127 14.49 -35.96 29.25
CA GLN A 127 15.73 -35.37 28.76
C GLN A 127 15.70 -34.82 27.32
N ASP A 128 16.76 -34.05 27.05
CA ASP A 128 17.27 -33.59 25.75
C ASP A 128 17.21 -34.60 24.60
N ILE A 129 16.79 -34.15 23.41
CA ILE A 129 17.32 -34.66 22.13
C ILE A 129 17.56 -33.48 21.17
N HIS A 130 18.82 -33.29 20.82
CA HIS A 130 19.35 -32.34 19.85
C HIS A 130 19.74 -33.07 18.55
N VAL A 131 19.10 -32.77 17.40
CA VAL A 131 19.68 -33.00 16.04
C VAL A 131 18.95 -32.12 14.99
N PRO A 132 19.50 -31.89 13.76
CA PRO A 132 19.80 -30.55 13.26
C PRO A 132 18.89 -30.09 12.12
N LYS A 133 18.77 -28.76 11.96
CA LYS A 133 18.04 -28.13 10.85
C LYS A 133 18.83 -28.24 9.55
N LYS A 134 18.32 -29.00 8.59
CA LYS A 134 18.76 -29.01 7.19
C LYS A 134 18.08 -27.83 6.47
N SER A 135 18.86 -26.84 6.05
CA SER A 135 18.40 -25.68 5.29
C SER A 135 18.15 -26.07 3.83
N THR A 136 16.89 -26.23 3.44
CA THR A 136 16.49 -26.14 2.03
C THR A 136 16.11 -24.69 1.72
N ASN A 137 16.93 -24.08 0.87
CA ASN A 137 16.71 -22.75 0.31
C ASN A 137 15.49 -22.85 -0.63
N ILE A 138 14.32 -22.43 -0.15
CA ILE A 138 13.11 -22.32 -0.97
C ILE A 138 12.91 -20.83 -1.22
N GLU A 139 13.42 -20.37 -2.36
CA GLU A 139 13.04 -19.08 -2.94
C GLU A 139 11.51 -19.08 -3.10
N GLN A 140 10.79 -18.41 -2.20
CA GLN A 140 9.35 -18.28 -2.36
C GLN A 140 9.06 -17.39 -3.57
N PRO A 141 8.22 -17.83 -4.51
CA PRO A 141 7.92 -17.06 -5.71
C PRO A 141 7.23 -15.75 -5.31
N ILE A 142 7.84 -14.63 -5.72
CA ILE A 142 7.26 -13.30 -5.57
C ILE A 142 5.92 -13.31 -6.30
N TRP A 143 4.82 -13.26 -5.55
CA TRP A 143 3.48 -13.20 -6.11
C TRP A 143 3.26 -11.80 -6.73
N ARG A 144 3.61 -11.67 -8.02
CA ARG A 144 3.30 -10.49 -8.83
C ARG A 144 1.86 -10.61 -9.32
N SER A 145 1.15 -9.49 -9.40
CA SER A 145 -0.21 -9.50 -9.96
C SER A 145 -0.18 -10.01 -11.40
N ASN A 146 -0.96 -11.05 -11.71
CA ASN A 146 -1.23 -11.51 -13.09
C ASN A 146 -2.14 -10.53 -13.85
N ARG A 147 -1.99 -9.23 -13.63
CA ARG A 147 -2.65 -8.22 -14.45
C ARG A 147 -1.80 -8.06 -15.69
N ASN A 148 -2.37 -8.32 -16.86
CA ASN A 148 -1.72 -7.97 -18.12
C ASN A 148 -1.47 -6.47 -18.11
N ILE A 149 -0.20 -6.08 -17.98
CA ILE A 149 0.22 -4.68 -18.07
C ILE A 149 0.17 -4.34 -19.56
N ILE A 150 -0.97 -3.83 -20.00
CA ILE A 150 -1.12 -3.40 -21.39
C ILE A 150 -0.52 -2.00 -21.52
N LYS A 151 0.46 -1.85 -22.42
CA LYS A 151 1.06 -0.55 -22.71
C LYS A 151 0.00 0.44 -23.22
N PRO A 152 0.08 1.72 -22.86
CA PRO A 152 -0.80 2.76 -23.40
C PRO A 152 -0.73 2.79 -24.93
N VAL A 153 -1.87 3.07 -25.58
CA VAL A 153 -2.08 2.94 -27.04
C VAL A 153 -0.97 3.60 -27.87
N ARG A 154 -0.47 4.76 -27.43
CA ARG A 154 0.61 5.52 -28.09
C ARG A 154 1.94 4.77 -28.20
N PHE A 155 2.14 3.72 -27.40
CA PHE A 155 3.40 2.96 -27.30
C PHE A 155 3.21 1.46 -27.62
N ARG A 156 2.14 1.09 -28.34
CA ARG A 156 1.95 -0.29 -28.82
C ARG A 156 2.59 -0.44 -30.19
N ASP A 157 3.35 -1.51 -30.37
CA ASP A 157 3.95 -1.87 -31.66
C ASP A 157 2.87 -2.46 -32.58
N GLU A 158 2.90 -2.11 -33.88
CA GLU A 158 1.92 -2.48 -34.93
C GLU A 158 1.64 -3.99 -35.08
N ASN A 159 2.45 -4.85 -34.46
CA ASN A 159 2.38 -6.31 -34.60
C ASN A 159 1.62 -7.04 -33.46
N PHE A 160 0.98 -6.31 -32.54
CA PHE A 160 0.11 -6.94 -31.54
C PHE A 160 -1.28 -7.23 -32.14
N ILE A 161 -1.51 -8.47 -32.55
CA ILE A 161 -2.85 -8.99 -32.85
C ILE A 161 -3.67 -8.95 -31.57
N THR A 162 -4.41 -7.87 -31.35
CA THR A 162 -5.49 -7.82 -30.36
C THR A 162 -6.78 -8.25 -31.03
N ASN A 163 -7.57 -9.08 -30.34
CA ASN A 163 -8.94 -9.40 -30.72
C ASN A 163 -9.69 -8.11 -31.09
N GLU A 164 -10.07 -7.97 -32.36
CA GLU A 164 -10.69 -6.76 -32.96
C GLU A 164 -11.90 -6.25 -32.17
N LYS A 165 -12.57 -7.13 -31.41
CA LYS A 165 -13.70 -6.82 -30.52
C LYS A 165 -13.37 -5.86 -29.37
N GLU A 166 -12.15 -5.82 -28.85
CA GLU A 166 -11.78 -4.86 -27.78
C GLU A 166 -11.55 -3.45 -28.33
N ILE A 167 -11.22 -3.33 -29.62
CA ILE A 167 -11.00 -2.03 -30.28
C ILE A 167 -12.35 -1.38 -30.60
N GLU A 168 -13.33 -2.15 -31.10
CA GLU A 168 -14.69 -1.64 -31.37
C GLU A 168 -15.39 -1.08 -30.12
N ASP A 169 -15.23 -1.72 -28.95
CA ASP A 169 -15.79 -1.23 -27.69
C ASP A 169 -15.19 0.12 -27.23
N SER A 170 -13.99 0.48 -27.72
CA SER A 170 -13.32 1.75 -27.41
C SER A 170 -13.56 2.86 -28.44
N LEU A 171 -14.06 2.51 -29.64
CA LEU A 171 -14.37 3.43 -30.74
C LEU A 171 -15.87 3.60 -31.00
N SER A 172 -16.75 2.88 -30.30
CA SER A 172 -18.19 3.11 -30.38
C SER A 172 -18.56 4.44 -29.69
N THR A 173 -18.56 5.49 -30.49
CA THR A 173 -19.00 6.85 -30.16
C THR A 173 -20.52 7.01 -30.16
N ASP A 174 -21.28 5.92 -30.27
CA ASP A 174 -22.73 5.99 -30.40
C ASP A 174 -23.46 5.20 -29.30
N SER A 175 -24.46 5.85 -28.71
CA SER A 175 -25.16 5.50 -27.46
C SER A 175 -24.39 5.83 -26.17
N ARG A 176 -24.68 7.02 -25.62
CA ARG A 176 -24.32 7.52 -24.28
C ARG A 176 -24.93 6.65 -23.15
N SER A 177 -24.64 5.35 -23.12
CA SER A 177 -25.13 4.48 -22.05
C SER A 177 -24.41 4.86 -20.76
N GLU A 178 -25.17 5.39 -19.80
CA GLU A 178 -24.65 5.80 -18.50
C GLU A 178 -23.99 4.61 -17.81
N LYS A 179 -22.82 4.84 -17.20
CA LYS A 179 -22.07 3.77 -16.53
C LYS A 179 -22.86 3.28 -15.33
N VAL A 180 -23.14 1.99 -15.29
CA VAL A 180 -23.83 1.33 -14.17
C VAL A 180 -22.84 0.98 -13.08
N LYS A 181 -23.11 1.44 -11.84
CA LYS A 181 -22.34 1.08 -10.65
C LYS A 181 -22.80 -0.26 -10.07
N ARG A 182 -24.11 -0.43 -9.92
CA ARG A 182 -24.72 -1.66 -9.40
C ARG A 182 -26.17 -1.80 -9.83
N ILE A 183 -26.63 -3.04 -9.94
CA ILE A 183 -28.03 -3.40 -10.15
C ILE A 183 -28.57 -3.91 -8.81
N LEU A 184 -29.61 -3.26 -8.30
CA LEU A 184 -30.14 -3.47 -6.96
C LEU A 184 -31.25 -4.51 -6.92
N ALA A 185 -32.15 -4.47 -7.91
CA ALA A 185 -33.33 -5.29 -7.96
C ALA A 185 -33.79 -5.50 -9.40
N LYS A 186 -34.62 -6.52 -9.61
CA LYS A 186 -35.45 -6.67 -10.81
C LYS A 186 -36.92 -6.73 -10.42
N LYS A 187 -37.80 -6.18 -11.25
CA LYS A 187 -39.26 -6.32 -11.12
C LYS A 187 -39.88 -6.77 -12.43
N LYS A 188 -41.00 -7.49 -12.37
CA LYS A 188 -41.74 -7.90 -13.55
C LYS A 188 -42.60 -6.74 -14.05
N HIS A 189 -42.47 -6.40 -15.32
CA HIS A 189 -43.26 -5.37 -15.98
C HIS A 189 -43.83 -5.94 -17.29
N GLY A 190 -45.10 -6.37 -17.24
CA GLY A 190 -45.75 -7.09 -18.32
C GLY A 190 -45.00 -8.39 -18.66
N ASN A 191 -44.59 -8.52 -19.92
CA ASN A 191 -43.82 -9.67 -20.43
C ASN A 191 -42.28 -9.49 -20.30
N SER A 192 -41.83 -8.41 -19.67
CA SER A 192 -40.41 -8.04 -19.58
C SER A 192 -39.98 -7.77 -18.14
N PHE A 193 -38.67 -7.68 -17.91
CA PHE A 193 -38.13 -7.28 -16.61
C PHE A 193 -37.57 -5.86 -16.68
N LEU A 194 -37.88 -5.07 -15.65
CA LEU A 194 -37.21 -3.81 -15.37
C LEU A 194 -36.19 -4.03 -14.26
N TYR A 195 -35.05 -3.35 -14.37
CA TYR A 195 -33.95 -3.45 -13.42
C TYR A 195 -33.76 -2.11 -12.71
N LEU A 196 -33.62 -2.14 -11.39
CA LEU A 196 -33.31 -0.96 -10.60
C LEU A 196 -31.81 -0.76 -10.59
N VAL A 197 -31.36 0.34 -11.18
CA VAL A 197 -29.95 0.58 -11.49
C VAL A 197 -29.47 1.82 -10.75
N GLN A 198 -28.34 1.69 -10.06
CA GLN A 198 -27.58 2.85 -9.60
C GLN A 198 -26.48 3.18 -10.60
N LEU A 199 -26.49 4.41 -11.08
CA LEU A 199 -25.48 4.95 -11.99
C LEU A 199 -24.22 5.39 -11.24
N VAL A 200 -23.09 5.40 -11.94
CA VAL A 200 -21.82 5.93 -11.41
C VAL A 200 -21.93 7.45 -11.30
N GLY A 201 -21.62 8.00 -10.13
CA GLY A 201 -21.73 9.44 -9.84
C GLY A 201 -23.02 9.83 -9.12
N GLU A 202 -24.06 9.00 -9.22
CA GLU A 202 -25.35 9.23 -8.55
C GLU A 202 -25.45 8.53 -7.19
N PRO A 203 -26.07 9.17 -6.18
CA PRO A 203 -26.39 8.52 -4.92
C PRO A 203 -27.43 7.41 -5.12
N SER A 204 -27.52 6.46 -4.19
CA SER A 204 -28.40 5.29 -4.34
C SER A 204 -29.90 5.61 -4.33
N GLN A 205 -30.26 6.75 -3.76
CA GLN A 205 -31.61 7.28 -3.71
C GLN A 205 -32.14 7.64 -5.12
N ASN A 206 -31.23 7.98 -6.04
CA ASN A 206 -31.55 8.32 -7.43
C ASN A 206 -31.54 7.08 -8.35
N ALA A 207 -31.66 5.87 -7.80
CA ALA A 207 -31.70 4.66 -8.61
C ALA A 207 -32.94 4.64 -9.50
N GLN A 208 -32.75 4.31 -10.78
CA GLN A 208 -33.81 4.35 -11.79
C GLN A 208 -34.13 2.96 -12.33
N TRP A 209 -35.40 2.74 -12.66
CA TRP A 209 -35.83 1.52 -13.36
C TRP A 209 -35.51 1.63 -14.84
N ARG A 210 -34.74 0.67 -15.37
CA ARG A 210 -34.30 0.63 -16.76
C ARG A 210 -34.62 -0.72 -17.40
N SER A 211 -34.91 -0.70 -18.70
CA SER A 211 -35.03 -1.92 -19.50
C SER A 211 -33.65 -2.49 -19.82
N ILE A 212 -33.59 -3.78 -20.18
CA ILE A 212 -32.33 -4.44 -20.56
C ILE A 212 -31.64 -3.74 -21.75
N SER A 213 -32.42 -3.21 -22.70
CA SER A 213 -31.92 -2.47 -23.86
C SER A 213 -31.23 -1.15 -23.52
N GLN A 214 -31.53 -0.56 -22.36
CA GLN A 214 -30.94 0.70 -21.90
C GLN A 214 -29.66 0.49 -21.07
N LEU A 215 -29.34 -0.76 -20.75
CA LEU A 215 -28.15 -1.11 -19.97
C LEU A 215 -26.93 -1.24 -20.88
N SER A 216 -25.78 -0.78 -20.39
CA SER A 216 -24.48 -1.07 -21.03
C SER A 216 -24.26 -2.58 -21.15
N ARG A 217 -23.52 -3.01 -22.18
CA ARG A 217 -23.19 -4.43 -22.43
C ARG A 217 -22.62 -5.14 -21.20
N LYS A 218 -21.68 -4.47 -20.49
CA LYS A 218 -21.11 -4.97 -19.22
C LYS A 218 -22.16 -5.22 -18.14
N ALA A 219 -23.19 -4.37 -18.06
CA ALA A 219 -24.28 -4.54 -17.11
C ALA A 219 -25.21 -5.69 -17.52
N GLN A 220 -25.41 -5.93 -18.82
CA GLN A 220 -26.13 -7.09 -19.34
C GLN A 220 -25.39 -8.40 -19.02
N ASP A 221 -24.06 -8.44 -19.21
CA ASP A 221 -23.23 -9.60 -18.85
C ASP A 221 -23.26 -9.88 -17.34
N LEU A 222 -23.31 -8.82 -16.52
CA LEU A 222 -23.47 -8.93 -15.07
C LEU A 222 -24.82 -9.55 -14.67
N LEU A 223 -25.89 -9.30 -15.42
CA LEU A 223 -27.19 -9.92 -15.14
C LEU A 223 -27.19 -11.44 -15.38
N ILE A 224 -26.40 -11.91 -16.36
CA ILE A 224 -26.24 -13.35 -16.65
C ILE A 224 -25.44 -14.01 -15.53
N SER A 225 -24.33 -13.39 -15.12
CA SER A 225 -23.44 -13.95 -14.10
C SER A 225 -23.98 -13.82 -12.67
N ARG A 226 -24.73 -12.75 -12.37
CA ARG A 226 -25.25 -12.44 -11.02
C ARG A 226 -26.65 -11.81 -11.10
N PRO A 227 -27.72 -12.62 -11.16
CA PRO A 227 -29.06 -12.10 -11.26
C PRO A 227 -29.49 -11.39 -9.95
N PRO A 228 -30.07 -10.19 -10.03
CA PRO A 228 -30.53 -9.45 -8.85
C PRO A 228 -31.82 -10.04 -8.26
N PRO A 229 -32.14 -9.73 -6.98
CA PRO A 229 -33.35 -10.21 -6.34
C PRO A 229 -34.61 -9.66 -7.02
N LEU A 230 -35.66 -10.49 -7.08
CA LEU A 230 -36.97 -10.11 -7.60
C LEU A 230 -37.74 -9.36 -6.51
N VAL A 231 -38.10 -8.11 -6.80
CA VAL A 231 -38.97 -7.29 -5.95
C VAL A 231 -40.37 -7.30 -6.56
N LYS A 232 -41.38 -7.50 -5.71
CA LYS A 232 -42.80 -7.52 -6.10
C LYS A 232 -43.29 -6.11 -6.40
#